data_AF-A0A957DV99-F1
#
_entry.id   AF-A0A957DV99-F1
#
_cell.length_a   1.000
_cell.length_b   1.000
_cell.length_c   1.000
_cell.angle_alpha   90.00
_cell.angle_beta   90.00
_cell.angle_gamma   90.00
#
_symmetry.space_group_name_H-M   'P 1'
#
loop_
_entity.id
_entity.type
_entity.pdbx_description
1 polymer ?
#
loop_
_entity_poly.entity_id
_entity_poly.type
_entity_poly.pdbx_seq_one_letter_code
_entity_poly.pdbx_strand_id
1 'polypeptide(L)'
;MTHTIYIQNQRYQLDAADLIQSGGEGMVFGLGNTAVKLYHQPTAAQQNKLRHWFAQRWSLPPEVLAPCATVQDKKGQIIGLQMPRLPAAALPFKQ
;
A
#
# COMPACT_ATOMS: atom_id res chain seq x y z
N MET A 1 8.25 16.33 -2.54
CA MET A 1 7.80 15.63 -3.76
C MET A 1 6.42 15.08 -3.48
N THR A 2 5.47 15.27 -4.39
CA THR A 2 4.09 14.79 -4.22
C THR A 2 3.82 13.64 -5.17
N HIS A 3 3.29 12.51 -4.67
CA HIS A 3 2.86 11.39 -5.52
C HIS A 3 1.35 11.45 -5.73
N THR A 4 0.93 11.61 -6.99
CA THR A 4 -0.48 11.47 -7.35
C THR A 4 -0.81 10.00 -7.56
N ILE A 5 -1.76 9.49 -6.79
CA ILE A 5 -2.21 8.09 -6.86
C ILE A 5 -3.73 8.02 -6.99
N TYR A 6 -4.21 6.84 -7.37
CA TYR A 6 -5.62 6.54 -7.48
C TYR A 6 -5.95 5.28 -6.69
N ILE A 7 -6.98 5.36 -5.86
CA ILE A 7 -7.52 4.24 -5.08
C ILE A 7 -9.02 4.23 -5.32
N GLN A 8 -9.57 3.12 -5.82
CA GLN A 8 -11.01 3.01 -6.15
C GLN A 8 -11.50 4.19 -7.03
N ASN A 9 -10.72 4.58 -8.03
CA ASN A 9 -10.95 5.73 -8.93
C ASN A 9 -10.96 7.12 -8.25
N GLN A 10 -10.72 7.21 -6.94
CA GLN A 10 -10.52 8.48 -6.25
C GLN A 10 -9.05 8.88 -6.28
N ARG A 11 -8.80 10.15 -6.60
CA ARG A 11 -7.46 10.74 -6.66
C ARG A 11 -7.00 11.18 -5.26
N TYR A 12 -5.75 10.85 -4.92
CA TYR A 12 -5.07 11.32 -3.72
C TYR A 12 -3.72 11.93 -4.06
N GLN A 13 -3.26 12.89 -3.25
CA GLN A 13 -1.88 13.36 -3.23
C GLN A 13 -1.22 12.82 -1.97
N LEU A 14 -0.11 12.11 -2.13
CA LEU A 14 0.75 11.74 -1.00
C LEU A 14 1.82 12.82 -0.83
N ASP A 15 1.96 13.32 0.40
CA ASP A 15 3.00 14.25 0.79
C ASP A 15 4.19 13.50 1.41
N ALA A 16 5.39 14.05 1.26
CA ALA A 16 6.58 13.54 1.92
C ALA A 16 6.49 13.67 3.45
N ALA A 17 5.72 14.64 3.96
CA ALA A 17 5.44 14.78 5.39
C ALA A 17 4.69 13.57 5.98
N ASP A 18 3.96 12.83 5.14
CA ASP A 18 3.25 11.61 5.53
C ASP A 18 4.06 10.33 5.33
N LEU A 19 5.32 10.44 4.89
CA LEU A 19 6.20 9.28 4.70
C LEU A 19 6.49 8.62 6.06
N ILE A 20 6.03 7.39 6.24
CA ILE A 20 6.29 6.58 7.44
C ILE A 20 7.65 5.91 7.33
N GLN A 21 7.95 5.32 6.17
CA GLN A 21 9.21 4.62 5.94
C GLN A 21 9.50 4.51 4.44
N SER A 22 10.79 4.51 4.10
CA SER A 22 11.29 4.19 2.76
C SER A 22 12.43 3.20 2.89
N GLY A 23 12.42 2.14 2.08
CA GLY A 23 13.50 1.15 2.08
C GLY A 23 13.09 -0.18 1.44
N GLY A 24 14.10 -0.99 1.12
CA GLY A 24 13.90 -2.25 0.41
C GLY A 24 13.19 -2.03 -0.93
N GLU A 25 11.97 -2.55 -1.05
CA GLU A 25 11.21 -2.55 -2.30
C GLU A 25 10.30 -1.32 -2.52
N GLY A 26 10.15 -0.44 -1.52
CA GLY A 26 9.19 0.66 -1.66
C GLY A 26 9.12 1.67 -0.51
N MET A 27 8.11 2.52 -0.61
CA MET A 27 7.78 3.60 0.32
C MET A 27 6.42 3.36 0.95
N VAL A 28 6.25 3.73 2.21
CA VAL A 28 4.98 3.64 2.94
C VAL A 28 4.60 5.03 3.42
N PHE A 29 3.40 5.48 3.05
CA PHE A 29 2.82 6.77 3.43
C PHE A 29 1.60 6.56 4.32
N GLY A 30 1.38 7.46 5.27
CA GLY A 30 0.11 7.59 5.97
C GLY A 30 -0.96 8.19 5.06
N LEU A 31 -2.20 7.73 5.20
CA LEU A 31 -3.36 8.32 4.54
C LEU A 31 -4.60 8.14 5.43
N GLY A 32 -4.85 9.12 6.30
CA GLY A 32 -5.86 9.01 7.36
C GLY A 32 -5.63 7.80 8.26
N ASN A 33 -6.65 6.96 8.42
CA ASN A 33 -6.59 5.71 9.20
C ASN A 33 -6.00 4.52 8.42
N THR A 34 -5.40 4.78 7.26
CA THR A 34 -4.77 3.77 6.41
C THR A 34 -3.31 4.11 6.12
N ALA A 35 -2.61 3.14 5.55
CA ALA A 35 -1.28 3.32 4.99
C ALA A 35 -1.28 2.85 3.53
N VAL A 36 -0.46 3.51 2.73
CA VAL A 36 -0.27 3.21 1.32
C VAL A 36 1.18 2.82 1.10
N LYS A 37 1.41 1.61 0.59
CA LYS A 37 2.73 1.18 0.11
C LYS A 37 2.81 1.41 -1.39
N LEU A 38 3.81 2.16 -1.84
CA LEU A 38 4.20 2.30 -3.25
C LEU A 38 5.49 1.53 -3.51
N TYR A 39 5.54 0.76 -4.59
CA TYR A 39 6.79 0.14 -5.03
C TYR A 39 7.68 1.19 -5.70
N HIS A 40 9.00 1.11 -5.47
CA HIS A 40 9.95 1.98 -6.19
C HIS A 40 9.95 1.69 -7.70
N GLN A 41 9.89 0.40 -8.04
CA GLN A 41 9.85 -0.10 -9.41
C GLN A 41 8.79 -1.22 -9.50
N PRO A 42 7.52 -0.88 -9.78
CA PRO A 42 6.45 -1.86 -9.88
C PRO A 42 6.74 -2.89 -10.98
N THR A 43 6.84 -4.17 -10.60
CA THR A 43 7.07 -5.28 -11.54
C THR A 43 5.77 -5.98 -11.92
N ALA A 44 5.76 -6.70 -13.05
CA ALA A 44 4.63 -7.53 -13.45
C ALA A 44 4.29 -8.59 -12.39
N ALA A 45 5.29 -9.17 -11.72
CA ALA A 45 5.09 -10.15 -10.65
C ALA A 45 4.34 -9.56 -9.45
N GLN A 46 4.73 -8.36 -8.99
CA GLN A 46 4.04 -7.65 -7.91
C GLN A 46 2.60 -7.30 -8.29
N GLN A 47 2.38 -6.83 -9.52
CA GLN A 47 1.04 -6.53 -10.04
C GLN A 47 0.16 -7.79 -10.07
N ASN A 48 0.69 -8.91 -10.56
CA ASN A 48 -0.03 -10.18 -10.61
C ASN A 48 -0.35 -10.71 -9.21
N LYS A 49 0.58 -10.58 -8.25
CA LYS A 49 0.34 -10.94 -6.85
C LYS A 49 -0.83 -10.14 -6.25
N LEU A 50 -0.89 -8.83 -6.50
CA LEU A 50 -2.01 -8.00 -6.04
C LEU A 50 -3.32 -8.33 -6.74
N ARG A 51 -3.31 -8.53 -8.06
CA ARG A 51 -4.50 -8.99 -8.80
C ARG A 51 -5.03 -10.31 -8.24
N HIS A 52 -4.13 -11.26 -8.00
CA HIS A 52 -4.48 -12.55 -7.41
C HIS A 52 -5.06 -12.39 -6.00
N TRP A 53 -4.42 -11.58 -5.14
CA TRP A 53 -4.91 -11.27 -3.81
C TRP A 53 -6.35 -10.77 -3.83
N PHE A 54 -6.66 -9.78 -4.66
CA PHE A 54 -8.00 -9.17 -4.72
C PHE A 54 -9.03 -9.97 -5.53
N ALA A 55 -8.60 -10.93 -6.35
CA ALA A 55 -9.50 -11.87 -7.02
C ALA A 55 -10.02 -12.96 -6.06
N GLN A 56 -9.32 -13.20 -4.95
CA GLN A 56 -9.69 -14.20 -3.95
C GLN A 56 -10.45 -13.58 -2.78
N ARG A 57 -11.32 -14.39 -2.17
CA ARG A 57 -11.92 -14.08 -0.87
C ARG A 57 -11.15 -14.82 0.22
N TRP A 58 -10.27 -14.09 0.91
CA TRP A 58 -9.51 -14.64 2.02
C TRP A 58 -10.36 -14.63 3.30
N SER A 59 -10.38 -15.76 4.02
CA SER A 59 -10.89 -15.82 5.39
C SER A 59 -9.71 -15.66 6.34
N LEU A 60 -9.39 -14.41 6.69
CA LEU A 60 -8.28 -14.08 7.59
C LEU A 60 -8.81 -13.90 9.02
N PRO A 61 -8.01 -14.23 10.06
CA PRO A 61 -8.32 -13.84 11.43
C PRO A 61 -8.49 -12.31 11.54
N PRO A 62 -9.39 -11.81 12.41
CA PRO A 62 -9.69 -10.38 12.54
C PRO A 62 -8.49 -9.53 12.98
N GLU A 63 -7.47 -10.15 13.57
CA GLU A 63 -6.23 -9.50 14.00
C GLU A 63 -5.27 -9.22 12.83
N VAL A 64 -5.51 -9.80 11.65
CA VAL A 64 -4.65 -9.63 10.48
C VAL A 64 -5.06 -8.39 9.69
N LEU A 65 -4.20 -7.38 9.70
CA LEU A 65 -4.33 -6.23 8.82
C LEU A 65 -3.81 -6.56 7.43
N ALA A 66 -4.73 -6.72 6.49
CA ALA A 66 -4.43 -7.15 5.14
C ALA A 66 -4.65 -6.04 4.10
N PRO A 67 -4.12 -6.19 2.87
CA PRO A 67 -4.38 -5.26 1.78
C PRO A 67 -5.89 -5.14 1.50
N CYS A 68 -6.39 -3.91 1.47
CA CYS A 68 -7.82 -3.61 1.29
C CYS A 68 -8.15 -2.93 -0.05
N ALA A 69 -7.17 -2.32 -0.72
CA ALA A 69 -7.32 -1.80 -2.08
C ALA A 69 -6.00 -1.82 -2.85
N THR A 70 -6.09 -1.83 -4.19
CA THR A 70 -4.95 -1.55 -5.06
C THR A 70 -4.73 -0.04 -5.18
N VAL A 71 -3.47 0.33 -5.38
CA VAL A 71 -3.08 1.72 -5.66
C VAL A 71 -2.60 1.78 -7.11
N GLN A 72 -3.16 2.72 -7.85
CA GLN A 72 -2.90 2.89 -9.28
C GLN A 72 -2.24 4.24 -9.59
N ASP A 73 -1.49 4.27 -10.69
CA ASP A 73 -1.04 5.52 -11.30
C ASP A 73 -2.12 6.13 -12.21
N LYS A 74 -1.81 7.27 -12.83
CA LYS A 74 -2.71 7.95 -13.78
C LYS A 74 -3.03 7.15 -15.05
N LYS A 75 -2.27 6.08 -15.34
CA LYS A 75 -2.48 5.20 -16.49
C LYS A 75 -3.27 3.94 -16.10
N GLY A 76 -3.68 3.82 -14.82
CA GLY A 76 -4.35 2.64 -14.29
C GLY A 76 -3.42 1.46 -13.99
N GLN A 77 -2.09 1.65 -14.04
CA GLN A 77 -1.13 0.63 -13.66
C GLN A 77 -1.13 0.48 -12.14
N ILE A 78 -1.16 -0.77 -11.63
CA ILE A 78 -1.02 -1.03 -10.20
C ILE A 78 0.42 -0.75 -9.79
N ILE A 79 0.61 0.19 -8.87
CA ILE A 79 1.91 0.65 -8.36
C ILE A 79 2.08 0.40 -6.86
N GLY A 80 1.06 -0.19 -6.21
CA GLY A 80 1.08 -0.37 -4.77
C GLY A 80 -0.23 -0.93 -4.21
N LEU A 81 -0.35 -0.84 -2.89
CA LEU A 81 -1.52 -1.29 -2.14
C LEU A 81 -1.84 -0.35 -0.97
N GLN A 82 -3.10 -0.37 -0.56
CA GLN A 82 -3.59 0.25 0.67
C GLN A 82 -3.85 -0.84 1.72
N MET A 83 -3.57 -0.52 2.98
CA MET A 83 -3.88 -1.37 4.13
C MET A 83 -4.31 -0.52 5.34
N PRO A 84 -5.07 -1.08 6.30
CA PRO A 84 -5.32 -0.41 7.57
C PRO A 84 -4.02 -0.02 8.28
N ARG A 85 -4.03 1.12 8.97
CA ARG A 85 -2.86 1.61 9.73
C ARG A 85 -3.13 1.49 11.23
N LEU A 86 -2.17 0.93 11.94
CA LEU A 86 -2.11 1.05 13.39
C LEU A 86 -1.40 2.34 13.79
N PRO A 87 -1.82 3.01 14.87
CA PRO A 87 -1.15 4.19 15.39
C PRO A 87 0.24 3.87 15.98
N ALA A 88 0.47 2.63 16.41
CA ALA A 88 1.75 2.15 16.92
C ALA A 88 2.69 1.68 15.79
N ALA A 89 4.00 1.81 16.02
CA ALA A 89 5.03 1.33 15.11
C ALA A 89 5.15 -0.21 15.12
N ALA A 90 5.84 -0.77 14.12
CA ALA A 90 6.16 -2.19 14.10
C ALA A 90 7.09 -2.55 15.28
N LEU A 91 6.80 -3.67 15.95
CA LEU A 91 7.73 -4.23 16.91
C LEU A 91 8.92 -4.83 16.15
N PRO A 92 10.16 -4.46 16.48
CA PRO A 92 11.31 -5.10 15.86
C PRO A 92 11.30 -6.57 16.22
N PHE A 93 11.47 -7.44 15.22
CA PHE A 93 11.72 -8.84 15.47
C PHE A 93 13.14 -8.97 16.02
N LYS A 94 13.29 -9.00 17.35
CA LYS A 94 14.55 -9.32 18.01
C LYS A 94 14.69 -10.83 18.01
N GLN A 95 15.62 -11.34 17.21
CA GLN A 95 16.16 -12.69 17.36
C GLN A 95 17.13 -12.72 18.54
#